data_AF-A0A392RS91-F1
#
_entry.id   AF-A0A392RS91-F1
#
_cell.length_a   1.000
_cell.length_b   1.000
_cell.length_c   1.000
_cell.angle_alpha   90.00
_cell.angle_beta   90.00
_cell.angle_gamma   90.00
#
_symmetry.space_group_name_H-M   'P 1'
#
loop_
_entity.id
_entity.type
_entity.pdbx_description
1 polymer ?
#
loop_
_entity_poly.entity_id
_entity_poly.type
_entity_poly.pdbx_seq_one_letter_code
_entity_poly.pdbx_strand_id
1 'polypeptide(L)' 'VVKDKGLTLLGLVGIKDPCRPGVKTAVEACQHAGVNVKMITGDNVFTAKAIAFECGILRPNQDTDETVVE' A
#
# COMPACT_ATOMS: atom_id res chain seq x y z
N VAL A 1 -29.51 -2.54 16.90
CA VAL A 1 -28.23 -3.06 17.42
C VAL A 1 -28.30 -4.57 17.36
N VAL A 2 -27.54 -5.20 16.47
CA VAL A 2 -27.41 -6.67 16.43
C VAL A 2 -26.71 -7.09 17.72
N LYS A 3 -27.21 -8.13 18.40
CA LYS A 3 -26.60 -8.65 19.62
C LYS A 3 -25.50 -9.65 19.21
N ASP A 4 -24.24 -9.27 19.37
CA ASP A 4 -23.06 -10.01 18.87
C ASP A 4 -22.69 -11.28 19.64
N LYS A 5 -23.62 -11.88 20.40
CA LYS A 5 -23.35 -13.13 21.15
C LYS A 5 -23.82 -14.33 20.32
N GLY A 6 -22.88 -15.19 19.91
CA GLY A 6 -23.16 -16.47 19.24
C GLY A 6 -22.77 -16.57 17.76
N LEU A 7 -21.88 -15.71 17.25
CA LEU A 7 -21.40 -15.81 15.86
C LEU A 7 -20.34 -16.92 15.70
N THR A 8 -20.38 -17.63 14.57
CA THR A 8 -19.36 -18.59 14.15
C THR A 8 -18.67 -18.07 12.89
N LEU A 9 -17.34 -17.98 12.91
CA LEU A 9 -16.57 -17.58 11.72
C LEU A 9 -16.68 -18.68 10.66
N LEU A 10 -17.26 -18.34 9.50
CA LEU A 10 -17.39 -19.28 8.38
C LEU A 10 -16.22 -19.19 7.40
N GLY A 11 -15.61 -18.01 7.27
CA GLY A 11 -14.50 -17.80 6.35
C GLY A 11 -14.06 -16.33 6.29
N LEU A 12 -12.92 -16.11 5.64
CA LEU A 12 -12.32 -14.80 5.40
C LEU A 12 -12.14 -14.62 3.89
N VAL A 13 -12.41 -13.43 3.40
CA VAL A 13 -12.11 -13.02 2.03
C VAL A 13 -11.24 -11.76 2.04
N GLY A 14 -10.29 -11.69 1.13
CA GLY A 14 -9.45 -10.52 0.90
C GLY A 14 -9.75 -9.91 -0.45
N ILE A 15 -9.87 -8.59 -0.51
CA ILE A 15 -10.03 -7.83 -1.75
C ILE A 15 -8.74 -7.06 -1.96
N LYS A 16 -8.21 -7.10 -3.18
CA LYS A 16 -6.97 -6.42 -3.55
C LYS A 16 -7.23 -5.43 -4.67
N ASP A 17 -6.66 -4.24 -4.54
CA ASP A 17 -6.51 -3.27 -5.63
C ASP A 17 -5.06 -3.34 -6.16
N PRO A 18 -4.80 -4.01 -7.30
CA PRO A 18 -3.44 -4.20 -7.79
C PRO A 18 -2.91 -2.93 -8.49
N CYS A 19 -1.60 -2.66 -8.34
CA CYS A 19 -0.94 -1.62 -9.13
C CYS A 19 -1.12 -1.93 -10.65
N ARG A 20 -1.28 -0.88 -11.46
CA ARG A 20 -1.38 -1.06 -12.92
C ARG A 20 -0.12 -1.74 -13.48
N PRO A 21 -0.23 -2.55 -14.55
CA PRO A 21 0.93 -3.14 -15.20
C PRO A 21 1.99 -2.08 -15.56
N GLY A 22 3.25 -2.37 -15.28
CA GLY A 22 4.40 -1.50 -15.59
C GLY A 22 4.70 -0.41 -14.57
N VAL A 23 3.83 -0.15 -13.58
CA VAL A 23 4.09 0.89 -12.56
C VAL A 23 5.39 0.64 -11.81
N LYS A 24 5.61 -0.60 -11.34
CA LYS A 24 6.84 -0.95 -10.62
C LYS A 24 8.10 -0.70 -11.45
N THR A 25 8.09 -1.10 -12.73
CA THR A 25 9.21 -0.88 -13.66
C THR A 25 9.47 0.61 -13.88
N ALA A 26 8.42 1.43 -13.98
CA ALA A 26 8.55 2.88 -14.10
C ALA A 26 9.16 3.51 -12.83
N VAL A 27 8.70 3.07 -11.65
CA VAL A 27 9.26 3.51 -10.36
C VAL A 27 10.74 3.15 -10.26
N GLU A 28 11.11 1.92 -10.60
CA GLU A 28 12.50 1.46 -10.63
C GLU A 28 13.36 2.28 -11.60
N ALA A 29 12.87 2.57 -12.80
CA ALA A 29 13.57 3.40 -13.78
C ALA A 29 13.83 4.82 -13.26
N CYS A 30 12.83 5.45 -12.63
CA CYS A 30 12.97 6.75 -11.99
C CYS A 30 14.02 6.71 -10.86
N GLN A 31 13.96 5.72 -9.99
CA GLN A 31 14.92 5.58 -8.89
C GLN A 31 16.36 5.36 -9.41
N HIS A 32 16.56 4.54 -10.44
CA HIS A 32 17.88 4.36 -11.08
C HIS A 32 18.41 5.63 -11.73
N ALA A 33 17.53 6.51 -12.21
CA ALA A 33 17.89 7.82 -12.72
C ALA A 33 18.17 8.86 -11.62
N GLY A 34 18.09 8.48 -10.33
CA GLY A 34 18.26 9.39 -9.20
C GLY A 34 17.06 10.29 -8.94
N VAL A 35 15.89 9.96 -9.49
CA VAL A 35 14.65 10.73 -9.29
C VAL A 35 13.90 10.21 -8.06
N ASN A 36 13.54 11.13 -7.16
CA ASN A 36 12.71 10.82 -5.99
C ASN A 36 11.24 10.65 -6.40
N VAL A 37 10.68 9.48 -6.13
CA VAL A 37 9.28 9.17 -6.39
C VAL A 37 8.47 9.35 -5.10
N LYS A 38 7.33 10.05 -5.17
CA LYS A 38 6.39 10.25 -4.06
C LYS A 38 4.98 9.83 -4.48
N MET A 39 4.27 9.13 -3.61
CA MET A 39 2.84 8.84 -3.78
C MET A 39 2.02 9.94 -3.12
N ILE A 40 1.03 10.47 -3.83
CA ILE A 40 0.03 11.39 -3.29
C ILE A 40 -1.32 10.71 -3.48
N THR A 41 -2.04 10.50 -2.39
CA THR A 41 -3.36 9.84 -2.42
C THR A 41 -4.25 10.40 -1.32
N GLY A 42 -5.56 10.38 -1.55
CA GLY A 42 -6.57 10.69 -0.54
C GLY A 42 -7.15 9.44 0.15
N ASP A 43 -6.55 8.27 -0.11
CA ASP A 43 -6.94 7.00 0.50
C ASP A 43 -6.39 6.89 1.92
N ASN A 44 -6.90 5.90 2.67
CA ASN A 44 -6.43 5.59 4.00
C ASN A 44 -4.93 5.22 4.01
N VAL A 45 -4.21 5.65 5.05
CA VAL A 45 -2.76 5.45 5.19
C VAL A 45 -2.34 3.97 5.10
N PHE A 46 -3.14 3.04 5.63
CA PHE A 46 -2.81 1.62 5.58
C PHE A 46 -2.89 1.08 4.14
N THR A 47 -3.89 1.51 3.37
CA THR A 47 -4.01 1.17 1.95
C THR A 47 -2.90 1.81 1.13
N ALA A 48 -2.63 3.09 1.37
CA ALA A 48 -1.58 3.83 0.70
C ALA A 48 -0.20 3.19 0.90
N LYS A 49 0.13 2.81 2.15
CA LYS A 49 1.38 2.07 2.47
C LYS A 49 1.43 0.76 1.71
N ALA A 50 0.37 -0.04 1.71
CA ALA A 50 0.32 -1.31 0.99
C ALA A 50 0.56 -1.16 -0.52
N ILE A 51 -0.11 -0.19 -1.17
CA ILE A 51 0.08 0.10 -2.59
C ILE A 51 1.48 0.65 -2.85
N ALA A 52 2.02 1.51 -1.97
CA ALA A 52 3.35 2.07 -2.13
C ALA A 52 4.47 1.00 -2.06
N PHE A 53 4.31 -0.02 -1.21
CA PHE A 53 5.20 -1.18 -1.20
C PHE A 53 5.09 -2.01 -2.48
N GLU A 54 3.87 -2.29 -2.95
CA GLU A 54 3.64 -3.07 -4.17
C GLU A 54 4.22 -2.38 -5.42
N CYS A 55 4.01 -1.06 -5.52
CA CYS A 55 4.52 -0.23 -6.60
C CYS A 55 6.04 0.04 -6.48
N GLY A 56 6.71 -0.38 -5.39
CA GLY A 56 8.17 -0.25 -5.21
C GLY A 56 8.65 1.14 -4.78
N ILE A 57 7.75 2.00 -4.29
CA ILE A 57 8.07 3.34 -3.79
C ILE A 57 8.68 3.23 -2.38
N LEU A 58 8.09 2.39 -1.53
CA LEU A 58 8.63 2.04 -0.22
C LEU A 58 9.32 0.67 -0.29
N ARG A 59 10.41 0.49 0.47
CA ARG A 59 11.14 -0.78 0.55
C ARG A 59 10.75 -1.56 1.82
N PRO A 60 10.67 -2.90 1.77
CA PRO A 60 10.49 -3.70 2.97
C PRO A 60 11.62 -3.37 3.97
N ASN A 61 11.26 -3.13 5.23
CA ASN A 61 12.17 -2.72 6.32
C ASN A 61 12.66 -1.26 6.29
N GLN A 62 12.04 -0.36 5.52
CA GLN A 62 12.19 1.07 5.79
C GLN A 62 11.30 1.46 6.96
N ASP A 63 11.88 2.24 7.88
CA ASP A 63 11.10 2.88 8.93
C ASP A 63 10.11 3.85 8.28
N THR A 64 8.82 3.56 8.37
CA THR A 64 7.81 4.28 7.58
C THR A 64 7.42 5.61 8.19
N ASP A 65 7.71 5.81 9.48
CA ASP A 65 7.20 6.95 10.25
C ASP A 65 7.82 8.28 9.81
N GLU A 66 9.04 8.28 9.27
CA GLU A 66 9.64 9.48 8.67
C GLU A 66 9.27 9.67 7.18
N THR A 67 8.78 8.61 6.52
CA THR A 67 8.57 8.60 5.06
C THR A 67 7.14 8.91 4.63
N VAL A 68 6.18 8.75 5.54
CA VAL A 68 4.76 9.04 5.30
C VAL A 68 4.40 10.33 6.01
N VAL A 69 3.88 11.28 5.22
CA VAL A 69 3.36 12.55 5.73
C VAL A 69 1.84 12.48 5.60
N GLU A 70 1.14 12.56 6.71
CA GLU A 70 -0.33 12.65 6.78
C GLU A 70 -0.81 14.10 6.72
#